data_AF-A0A0V1GP67-F1
#
_entry.id   AF-A0A0V1GP67-F1
#
_cell.length_a   1.000
_cell.length_b   1.000
_cell.length_c   1.000
_cell.angle_alpha   90.00
_cell.angle_beta   90.00
_cell.angle_gamma   90.00
#
_symmetry.space_group_name_H-M   'P 1'
#
loop_
_entity.id
_entity.type
_entity.pdbx_description
1 polymer ?
#
loop_
_entity_poly.entity_id
_entity_poly.type
_entity_poly.pdbx_seq_one_letter_code
_entity_poly.pdbx_strand_id
1 'polypeptide(L)'
;MRYYLKETGEICVLEFYNSTELSGFNPIEILENVENIKSCIYACRQRCHEDLCLAISYTTKKQCTLLRKVSYRLLYNVESQSLFAEILFCEPGTFVDEIYDF
;
A
#
# COMPACT_ATOMS: atom_id res chain seq x y z
N MET A 1 9.52 -4.20 -4.15
CA MET A 1 8.71 -5.26 -4.79
C MET A 1 7.81 -4.62 -5.84
N ARG A 2 7.40 -5.37 -6.85
CA ARG A 2 6.56 -4.88 -7.94
C ARG A 2 5.24 -5.65 -7.93
N TYR A 3 4.12 -4.95 -8.04
CA TYR A 3 2.79 -5.55 -8.09
C TYR A 3 2.04 -5.04 -9.32
N TYR A 4 1.66 -5.95 -10.20
CA TYR A 4 0.78 -5.62 -11.33
C TYR A 4 -0.68 -5.51 -10.86
N LEU A 5 -1.32 -4.40 -11.20
CA LEU A 5 -2.73 -4.14 -10.95
C LEU A 5 -3.49 -4.31 -12.27
N LYS A 6 -4.16 -5.44 -12.44
CA LYS A 6 -4.86 -5.79 -13.69
C LYS A 6 -5.99 -4.81 -14.02
N GLU A 7 -6.62 -4.24 -12.99
CA GLU A 7 -7.73 -3.31 -13.10
C GLU A 7 -7.32 -1.99 -13.77
N THR A 8 -6.09 -1.52 -13.53
CA THR A 8 -5.57 -0.26 -14.10
C THR A 8 -4.52 -0.48 -15.18
N GLY A 9 -3.98 -1.71 -15.30
CA GLY A 9 -2.86 -2.02 -16.18
C GLY A 9 -1.56 -1.36 -15.71
N GLU A 10 -1.43 -1.08 -14.40
CA GLU A 10 -0.26 -0.42 -13.82
C GLU A 10 0.60 -1.40 -13.03
N ILE A 11 1.88 -1.08 -12.91
CA ILE A 11 2.80 -1.71 -11.97
C ILE A 11 3.06 -0.73 -10.85
N CYS A 12 2.76 -1.11 -9.62
CA CYS A 12 3.13 -0.34 -8.44
C CYS A 12 4.41 -0.90 -7.81
N VAL A 13 5.36 -0.01 -7.57
CA VAL A 13 6.63 -0.32 -6.90
C VAL A 13 6.51 0.05 -5.43
N LEU A 14 6.72 -0.95 -4.56
CA LEU A 14 6.56 -0.82 -3.12
C LEU A 14 7.87 -1.10 -2.37
N GLU A 15 8.06 -0.38 -1.28
CA GLU A 15 9.08 -0.64 -0.27
C GLU A 15 8.44 -1.18 1.01
N PHE A 16 8.95 -2.31 1.50
CA PHE A 16 8.46 -2.94 2.73
C PHE A 16 9.31 -2.53 3.92
N TYR A 17 8.66 -2.20 5.03
CA TYR A 17 9.34 -1.79 6.25
C TYR A 17 9.14 -2.83 7.35
N ASN A 18 10.24 -3.29 7.93
CA ASN A 18 10.23 -4.15 9.13
C ASN A 18 10.55 -3.31 10.37
N SER A 19 9.60 -2.44 10.74
CA SER A 19 9.69 -1.59 11.93
C SER A 19 8.37 -1.63 12.68
N THR A 20 8.42 -1.53 14.01
CA THR A 20 7.22 -1.41 14.86
C THR A 20 6.67 0.01 14.88
N GLU A 21 7.49 1.00 14.50
CA GLU A 21 7.12 2.40 14.49
C GLU A 21 7.68 3.09 13.24
N LEU A 22 6.86 3.90 12.57
CA LEU A 22 7.23 4.64 11.38
C LEU A 22 6.82 6.11 11.52
N SER A 23 7.71 7.01 11.10
CA SER A 23 7.44 8.44 11.18
C SER A 23 6.89 8.99 9.86
N GLY A 24 6.00 9.97 9.93
CA GLY A 24 5.51 10.70 8.76
C GLY A 24 4.34 10.02 8.04
N PHE A 25 3.61 9.14 8.72
CA PHE A 25 2.42 8.48 8.17
C PHE A 25 1.20 8.70 9.05
N ASN A 26 0.06 8.97 8.41
CA ASN A 26 -1.22 9.16 9.08
C ASN A 26 -2.28 8.23 8.46
N PRO A 27 -2.96 7.38 9.24
CA PRO A 27 -4.09 6.61 8.77
C PRO A 27 -5.21 7.51 8.25
N ILE A 28 -5.80 7.15 7.12
CA ILE A 28 -6.94 7.86 6.54
C ILE A 28 -8.21 7.00 6.52
N GLU A 29 -8.05 5.69 6.37
CA GLU A 29 -9.18 4.75 6.26
C GLU A 29 -8.72 3.35 6.65
N ILE A 30 -9.66 2.57 7.22
CA ILE A 30 -9.46 1.16 7.54
C ILE A 30 -10.52 0.37 6.77
N LEU A 31 -10.06 -0.57 5.96
CA LEU A 31 -10.88 -1.48 5.16
C LEU A 31 -10.85 -2.87 5.78
N GLU A 32 -12.02 -3.45 6.01
CA GLU A 32 -12.19 -4.80 6.54
C GLU A 32 -12.41 -5.81 5.40
N ASN A 33 -12.10 -7.08 5.67
CA ASN A 33 -12.31 -8.20 4.74
C ASN A 33 -11.61 -8.04 3.37
N VAL A 34 -10.44 -7.40 3.34
CA VAL A 34 -9.61 -7.27 2.14
C VAL A 34 -8.84 -8.56 1.93
N GLU A 35 -9.17 -9.33 0.90
CA GLU A 35 -8.69 -10.71 0.73
C GLU A 35 -7.17 -10.86 0.61
N ASN A 36 -6.49 -9.90 0.01
CA ASN A 36 -5.05 -9.96 -0.21
C ASN A 36 -4.41 -8.56 -0.30
N ILE A 37 -3.08 -8.53 -0.19
CA ILE A 37 -2.31 -7.29 -0.25
C ILE A 37 -2.48 -6.56 -1.59
N LYS A 38 -2.62 -7.24 -2.73
CA LYS A 38 -2.85 -6.59 -4.04
C LYS A 38 -4.14 -5.79 -4.05
N SER A 39 -5.22 -6.32 -3.46
CA SER A 39 -6.48 -5.59 -3.30
C SER A 39 -6.32 -4.36 -2.39
N CYS A 40 -5.49 -4.44 -1.36
CA CYS A 40 -5.15 -3.30 -0.50
C CYS A 40 -4.36 -2.21 -1.26
N ILE A 41 -3.38 -2.61 -2.07
CA ILE A 41 -2.60 -1.71 -2.95
C ILE A 41 -3.51 -1.03 -3.96
N TYR A 42 -4.39 -1.79 -4.62
CA TYR A 42 -5.38 -1.25 -5.54
C TYR A 42 -6.29 -0.22 -4.86
N ALA A 43 -6.82 -0.53 -3.67
CA ALA A 43 -7.65 0.40 -2.91
C ALA A 43 -6.93 1.71 -2.55
N CYS A 44 -5.63 1.62 -2.23
CA CYS A 44 -4.75 2.78 -2.04
C CYS A 44 -4.58 3.57 -3.35
N ARG A 45 -4.30 2.88 -4.47
CA ARG A 45 -4.12 3.49 -5.79
C ARG A 45 -5.35 4.27 -6.26
N GLN A 46 -6.57 3.75 -6.00
CA GLN A 46 -7.82 4.46 -6.31
C GLN A 46 -7.97 5.79 -5.56
N ARG A 47 -7.23 5.99 -4.46
CA ARG A 47 -7.18 7.24 -3.66
C ARG A 47 -5.93 8.07 -3.95
N CYS A 48 -5.17 7.76 -5.00
CA CYS A 48 -3.93 8.47 -5.31
C CYS A 48 -4.13 9.86 -5.92
N HIS A 49 -5.30 10.15 -6.52
CA HIS A 49 -5.55 11.41 -7.24
C HIS A 49 -5.50 12.68 -6.36
N GLU A 50 -5.33 12.54 -5.04
CA GLU A 50 -5.19 13.63 -4.07
C GLU A 50 -4.04 13.40 -3.05
N ASP A 51 -3.06 12.54 -3.37
CA ASP A 51 -2.00 12.10 -2.43
C ASP A 51 -2.53 11.52 -1.11
N LEU A 52 -3.80 11.09 -1.10
CA LEU A 52 -4.48 10.61 0.10
C LEU A 52 -3.94 9.26 0.55
N CYS A 53 -3.42 8.43 -0.36
CA CYS A 53 -2.83 7.16 0.01
C CYS A 53 -1.50 6.93 -0.70
N LEU A 54 -0.45 6.80 0.12
CA LEU A 54 0.93 6.54 -0.30
C LEU A 54 1.53 5.34 0.44
N ALA A 55 0.84 4.79 1.43
CA ALA A 55 1.27 3.59 2.14
C ALA A 55 0.08 2.76 2.61
N ILE A 56 0.34 1.47 2.83
CA ILE A 56 -0.62 0.52 3.35
C ILE A 56 -0.06 -0.22 4.56
N SER A 57 -0.95 -0.60 5.46
CA SER A 57 -0.68 -1.63 6.48
C SER A 57 -1.70 -2.74 6.34
N TYR A 58 -1.24 -3.95 6.06
CA TYR A 58 -2.10 -5.11 5.82
C TYR A 58 -1.87 -6.19 6.88
N THR A 59 -2.94 -6.61 7.56
CA THR A 59 -2.86 -7.56 8.67
C THR A 59 -3.30 -8.97 8.26
N THR A 60 -2.89 -9.96 9.04
CA THR A 60 -3.35 -11.36 8.87
C THR A 60 -4.86 -11.54 9.05
N LYS A 61 -5.54 -10.56 9.67
CA LYS A 61 -7.01 -10.52 9.83
C LYS A 61 -7.73 -10.00 8.58
N LYS A 62 -7.03 -9.83 7.45
CA LYS A 62 -7.57 -9.25 6.21
C LYS A 62 -8.02 -7.79 6.39
N GLN A 63 -7.36 -7.07 7.28
CA GLN A 63 -7.59 -5.63 7.46
C GLN A 63 -6.53 -4.85 6.70
N CYS A 64 -6.94 -3.80 5.99
CA CYS A 64 -6.08 -2.92 5.21
C CYS A 64 -6.25 -1.48 5.72
N THR A 65 -5.22 -0.93 6.33
CA THR A 65 -5.16 0.48 6.66
C THR A 65 -4.53 1.24 5.50
N LEU A 66 -5.20 2.28 5.02
CA LEU A 66 -4.68 3.21 4.04
C LEU A 66 -4.05 4.41 4.75
N LEU A 67 -2.86 4.81 4.33
CA LEU A 67 -2.10 5.88 4.98
C LEU A 67 -1.62 6.92 3.98
N ARG A 68 -1.72 8.19 4.37
CA ARG A 68 -1.07 9.30 3.69
C ARG A 68 0.28 9.62 4.31
N LYS A 69 1.17 10.22 3.52
CA LYS A 69 2.42 10.80 4.00
C LYS A 69 2.15 12.20 4.57
N VAL A 70 2.74 12.52 5.71
CA VAL A 70 2.62 13.84 6.36
C VAL A 70 4.01 14.41 6.63
N SER A 71 4.14 15.74 6.53
CA SER A 71 5.43 16.45 6.66
C SER A 71 5.89 16.66 8.11
N TYR A 72 4.98 16.50 9.08
CA TYR A 72 5.30 16.60 10.50
C TYR A 72 5.61 15.22 11.09
N ARG A 73 6.35 15.20 12.22
CA ARG A 73 6.69 13.96 12.94
C ARG A 73 5.45 13.40 13.64
N LEU A 74 4.64 12.66 12.89
CA LEU A 74 3.63 11.76 13.44
C LEU A 74 4.20 10.34 13.46
N LEU A 75 4.06 9.66 14.59
CA LEU A 75 4.48 8.27 14.74
C LEU A 75 3.27 7.37 14.46
N TYR A 76 3.43 6.45 13.53
CA TYR A 76 2.50 5.38 13.24
C TYR A 76 3.03 4.08 13.84
N ASN A 77 2.25 3.49 14.75
CA ASN A 77 2.55 2.19 15.32
C ASN A 77 2.05 1.10 14.38
N VAL A 78 2.98 0.31 13.86
CA VAL A 78 2.67 -0.82 12.98
C VAL A 78 2.11 -1.95 13.85
N GLU A 79 0.92 -2.46 13.52
CA GLU A 79 0.31 -3.57 14.28
C GLU A 79 1.22 -4.81 14.22
N SER A 80 1.32 -5.55 15.32
CA SER A 80 2.07 -6.80 15.33
C SER A 80 1.52 -7.76 14.27
N GLN A 81 2.42 -8.46 13.56
CA GLN A 81 2.06 -9.37 12.47
C GLN A 81 1.31 -8.69 11.30
N SER A 82 1.51 -7.38 11.13
CA SER A 82 1.10 -6.66 9.92
C SER A 82 2.28 -6.38 9.00
N LEU A 83 1.98 -6.23 7.72
CA LEU A 83 2.90 -5.81 6.68
C LEU A 83 2.69 -4.33 6.41
N PHE A 84 3.72 -3.51 6.63
CA PHE A 84 3.72 -2.13 6.19
C PHE A 84 4.46 -1.99 4.87
N ALA A 85 3.86 -1.28 3.92
CA ALA A 85 4.51 -0.96 2.65
C ALA A 85 4.20 0.47 2.19
N GLU A 86 5.23 1.19 1.75
CA GLU A 86 5.10 2.47 1.06
C GLU A 86 5.03 2.22 -0.44
N ILE A 87 4.08 2.85 -1.12
CA ILE A 87 3.99 2.89 -2.58
C ILE A 87 4.87 4.04 -3.05
N LEU A 88 5.97 3.72 -3.72
CA LEU A 88 6.92 4.73 -4.20
C LEU A 88 6.40 5.42 -5.46
N PHE A 89 5.91 4.62 -6.41
CA PHE A 89 5.27 5.08 -7.64
C PHE A 89 4.50 3.93 -8.28
N CYS A 90 3.56 4.28 -9.16
CA CYS A 90 2.97 3.33 -10.10
C CYS A 90 3.16 3.87 -11.52
N GLU A 91 3.44 2.97 -12.46
CA GLU A 91 3.67 3.30 -13.86
C GLU A 91 2.85 2.36 -14.77
N PRO A 92 2.53 2.76 -16.01
CA PRO A 92 1.88 1.87 -16.97
C PRO A 92 2.69 0.59 -17.14
N GLY A 93 2.04 -0.54 -16.92
CA GLY A 93 2.61 -1.87 -17.15
C GLY A 93 2.33 -2.38 -18.56
N THR A 94 3.01 -3.46 -18.92
CA THR A 94 2.76 -4.20 -20.16
C THR A 94 2.17 -5.58 -19.85
N PHE A 95 1.66 -6.25 -20.88
CA PHE A 95 1.18 -7.64 -20.76
C PHE A 95 2.27 -8.62 -20.27
N VAL A 96 3.55 -8.28 -20.50
CA VAL A 96 4.68 -9.07 -20.01
C VAL A 96 4.77 -8.96 -18.48
N ASP A 97 4.47 -7.80 -17.92
CA ASP A 97 4.50 -7.57 -16.48
C ASP A 97 3.37 -8.30 -15.74
N GLU A 98 2.23 -8.55 -16.40
CA GLU A 98 1.17 -9.43 -15.88
C GLU A 98 1.65 -10.90 -15.75
N ILE A 99 2.46 -11.37 -16.70
CA ILE A 99 2.95 -12.75 -16.75
C ILE A 99 4.05 -13.02 -15.72
N TYR A 100 4.89 -12.01 -15.44
CA TYR A 100 6.01 -12.09 -14.50
C TYR A 100 5.73 -11.41 -13.16
N ASP A 101 4.45 -11.28 -12.79
CA ASP A 101 4.04 -10.69 -11.52
C ASP A 101 4.51 -11.58 -10.34
N PHE A 102 5.61 -11.19 -9.69
CA PHE A 102 6.25 -11.92 -8.58
C PHE A 102 5.74 -11.47 -7.21
#